data_AF-A0A960A1Z7-F1
#
_entry.id   AF-A0A960A1Z7-F1
#
_cell.length_a   1.000
_cell.length_b   1.000
_cell.length_c   1.000
_cell.angle_alpha   90.00
_cell.angle_beta   90.00
_cell.angle_gamma   90.00
#
_symmetry.space_group_name_H-M   'P 1'
#
loop_
_entity.id
_entity.type
_entity.pdbx_description
1 polymer ?
#
loop_
_entity_poly.entity_id
_entity_poly.type
_entity_poly.pdbx_seq_one_letter_code
_entity_poly.pdbx_strand_id
1 'polypeptide(L)'
;MVSDPPKIGDFWLDARLTAREAGVVYIAHADDQPAVMLVVLAEGAAHDPAARDRLAGEVNKLHAESVIARGGDGQSGGRLGYKYRSEADDPVSPEDLPIAPWVALDYDGSADARAEADRLLRSVDLSSTPLLGRPAGPDYRLHWLDDSRPGAWRVWPASFPGRHDRAGWVPLAVSWSLTVLLCGLALLIAVLLFQNSPPESPQPPVPTNQSASDGGGTPSDSSPEGGESSGSESASPEDTGSESGSPEPSGTEASSEETTPGNDGSPSKDPSMGTAGTGEATDTQPPPTDNTRL
;
A
#
# COMPACT_ATOMS: atom_id res chain seq x y z
N MET A 1 14.13 -6.96 10.68
CA MET A 1 13.74 -5.60 10.24
C MET A 1 12.31 -5.70 9.75
N VAL A 2 11.38 -4.97 10.34
CA VAL A 2 9.99 -4.94 9.83
C VAL A 2 10.03 -4.23 8.48
N SER A 3 9.50 -4.89 7.45
CA SER A 3 9.39 -4.32 6.10
C SER A 3 8.25 -3.31 6.07
N ASP A 4 8.44 -2.22 5.35
CA ASP A 4 7.37 -1.26 5.10
C ASP A 4 6.25 -1.93 4.27
N PRO A 5 4.98 -1.56 4.53
CA PRO A 5 3.86 -2.00 3.71
C PRO A 5 4.05 -1.64 2.24
N PRO A 6 3.61 -2.47 1.29
CA PRO A 6 3.55 -2.06 -0.11
C PRO A 6 2.39 -1.09 -0.38
N LYS A 7 1.28 -1.20 0.37
CA LYS A 7 0.05 -0.44 0.19
C LYS A 7 -0.66 -0.27 1.54
N ILE A 8 -1.32 0.86 1.75
CA ILE A 8 -2.23 1.12 2.88
C ILE A 8 -3.51 1.71 2.33
N GLY A 9 -4.65 1.08 2.63
CA GLY A 9 -5.93 1.40 2.01
C GLY A 9 -5.80 1.33 0.49
N ASP A 10 -6.08 2.46 -0.18
CA ASP A 10 -5.97 2.61 -1.64
C ASP A 10 -4.63 3.18 -2.13
N PHE A 11 -3.70 3.45 -1.22
CA PHE A 11 -2.47 4.19 -1.54
C PHE A 11 -1.25 3.27 -1.57
N TRP A 12 -0.54 3.27 -2.69
CA TRP A 12 0.74 2.61 -2.88
C TRP A 12 1.87 3.43 -2.27
N LEU A 13 2.72 2.81 -1.46
CA LEU A 13 3.81 3.51 -0.80
C LEU A 13 5.04 3.59 -1.71
N ASP A 14 5.56 4.81 -1.89
CA ASP A 14 6.72 5.05 -2.76
C ASP A 14 8.00 5.22 -1.95
N ALA A 15 7.98 6.08 -0.93
CA ALA A 15 9.16 6.39 -0.12
C ALA A 15 8.77 6.85 1.30
N ARG A 16 9.65 6.59 2.26
CA ARG A 16 9.52 7.09 3.64
C ARG A 16 10.07 8.52 3.75
N LEU A 17 9.28 9.45 4.28
CA LEU A 17 9.65 10.86 4.45
C LEU A 17 10.21 11.19 5.83
N THR A 18 9.53 10.72 6.87
CA THR A 18 9.94 10.92 8.27
C THR A 18 9.38 9.80 9.14
N ALA A 19 10.05 9.50 10.24
CA ALA A 19 9.63 8.51 11.22
C ALA A 19 9.82 9.06 12.63
N ARG A 20 8.83 8.83 13.49
CA ARG A 20 8.78 9.24 14.89
C ARG A 20 8.20 8.11 15.73
N GLU A 21 8.27 8.25 17.05
CA GLU A 21 7.73 7.27 18.00
C GLU A 21 6.21 7.10 17.82
N ALA A 22 5.49 8.18 17.48
CA ALA A 22 4.06 8.14 17.17
C ALA A 22 3.71 7.46 15.83
N GLY A 23 4.64 7.37 14.88
CA GLY A 23 4.31 6.88 13.54
C GLY A 23 5.27 7.30 12.43
N VAL A 24 4.88 6.99 11.19
CA VAL A 24 5.70 7.17 10.00
C VAL A 24 4.90 7.93 8.95
N VAL A 25 5.58 8.80 8.20
CA VAL A 25 5.02 9.49 7.04
C VAL A 25 5.66 8.95 5.78
N TYR A 26 4.83 8.57 4.82
CA TYR A 26 5.23 8.10 3.50
C TYR A 26 4.80 9.09 2.41
N ILE A 27 5.53 9.13 1.31
CA ILE A 27 4.95 9.51 0.02
C ILE A 27 4.21 8.29 -0.49
N ALA A 28 2.97 8.51 -0.92
CA ALA A 28 2.16 7.49 -1.53
C ALA A 28 1.41 8.05 -2.73
N HIS A 29 0.88 7.17 -3.57
CA HIS A 29 0.00 7.56 -4.66
C HIS A 29 -1.19 6.60 -4.75
N ALA A 30 -2.31 7.11 -5.24
CA ALA A 30 -3.43 6.29 -5.70
C ALA A 30 -3.52 6.37 -7.23
N ASP A 31 -4.25 5.43 -7.82
CA ASP A 31 -4.50 5.42 -9.27
C ASP A 31 -5.11 6.76 -9.69
N ASP A 32 -4.51 7.37 -10.72
CA ASP A 32 -4.92 8.66 -11.30
C ASP A 32 -4.98 9.87 -10.32
N GLN A 33 -4.40 9.78 -9.11
CA GLN A 33 -4.38 10.87 -8.13
C GLN A 33 -2.99 11.47 -7.93
N PRO A 34 -2.84 12.77 -7.63
CA PRO A 34 -1.53 13.33 -7.28
C PRO A 34 -0.88 12.57 -6.12
N ALA A 35 0.44 12.71 -5.99
CA ALA A 35 1.15 12.16 -4.85
C ALA A 35 0.56 12.74 -3.56
N VAL A 36 0.44 11.91 -2.53
CA VAL A 36 -0.08 12.27 -1.21
C VAL A 36 0.96 11.97 -0.15
N MET A 37 0.88 12.67 0.98
CA MET A 37 1.58 12.27 2.19
C MET A 37 0.67 11.40 3.02
N LEU A 38 1.09 10.17 3.27
CA LEU A 38 0.36 9.24 4.12
C LEU A 38 0.98 9.20 5.50
N VAL A 39 0.27 9.73 6.50
CA VAL A 39 0.62 9.65 7.91
C VAL A 39 0.01 8.38 8.48
N VAL A 40 0.83 7.53 9.09
CA VAL A 40 0.41 6.23 9.64
C VAL A 40 0.90 6.13 11.08
N LEU A 41 0.01 5.80 12.02
CA LEU A 41 0.41 5.60 13.41
C LEU A 41 1.26 4.34 13.59
N ALA A 42 2.20 4.41 14.53
CA ALA A 42 2.95 3.25 14.97
C ALA A 42 2.03 2.26 15.71
N GLU A 43 2.44 0.99 15.79
CA GLU A 43 1.72 -0.09 16.46
C GLU A 43 1.35 0.29 17.88
N GLY A 44 2.30 0.80 18.67
CA GLY A 44 2.04 1.24 20.03
C GLY A 44 1.02 2.39 20.11
N ALA A 45 1.17 3.42 19.27
CA ALA A 45 0.25 4.55 19.23
C ALA A 45 -1.14 4.17 18.69
N ALA A 46 -1.24 3.21 17.79
CA ALA A 46 -2.50 2.72 17.25
C ALA A 46 -3.31 1.92 18.29
N HIS A 47 -2.66 1.24 19.24
CA HIS A 47 -3.36 0.51 20.30
C HIS A 47 -3.92 1.42 21.41
N ASP A 48 -3.32 2.59 21.64
CA ASP A 48 -3.77 3.55 22.65
C ASP A 48 -4.97 4.38 22.12
N PRO A 49 -6.19 4.23 22.70
CA PRO A 49 -7.35 5.02 22.27
C PRO A 49 -7.09 6.54 22.33
N ALA A 50 -6.32 6.99 23.33
CA ALA A 50 -6.05 8.41 23.49
C ALA A 50 -5.13 8.96 22.37
N ALA A 51 -4.18 8.16 21.87
CA ALA A 51 -3.33 8.54 20.74
C ALA A 51 -4.12 8.63 19.43
N ARG A 52 -5.06 7.68 19.21
CA ARG A 52 -5.96 7.70 18.05
C ARG A 52 -6.89 8.90 18.04
N ASP A 53 -7.48 9.21 19.20
CA ASP A 53 -8.34 10.38 19.38
C ASP A 53 -7.56 11.69 19.18
N ARG A 54 -6.30 11.75 19.64
CA ARG A 54 -5.42 12.90 19.39
C ARG A 54 -5.18 13.12 17.89
N LEU A 55 -4.87 12.07 17.14
CA LEU A 55 -4.72 12.16 15.70
C LEU A 55 -6.02 12.61 15.04
N ALA A 56 -7.15 11.94 15.34
CA ALA A 56 -8.45 12.28 14.77
C ALA A 56 -8.84 13.73 15.08
N GLY A 57 -8.56 14.19 16.30
CA GLY A 57 -8.80 15.56 16.76
C GLY A 57 -7.97 16.59 15.99
N GLU A 58 -6.69 16.32 15.75
CA GLU A 58 -5.81 17.21 14.98
C GLU A 58 -6.16 17.24 13.50
N VAL A 59 -6.47 16.08 12.90
CA VAL A 59 -6.95 15.99 11.52
C VAL A 59 -8.24 16.78 11.36
N ASN A 60 -9.15 16.69 12.32
CA ASN A 60 -10.39 17.47 12.32
C ASN A 60 -10.17 18.99 12.43
N LYS A 61 -8.97 19.47 12.77
CA LYS A 61 -8.62 20.90 12.73
C LYS A 61 -8.16 21.34 11.34
N LEU A 62 -7.60 20.43 10.54
CA LEU A 62 -7.08 20.71 9.20
C LEU A 62 -8.16 21.14 8.21
N HIS A 63 -7.74 21.82 7.15
CA HIS A 63 -8.64 22.22 6.08
C HIS A 63 -9.17 21.00 5.31
N ALA A 64 -10.43 21.02 4.91
CA ALA A 64 -11.07 19.88 4.22
C ALA A 64 -10.37 19.47 2.91
N GLU A 65 -9.76 20.45 2.21
CA GLU A 65 -9.01 20.20 0.97
C GLU A 65 -7.63 19.59 1.22
N SER A 66 -7.04 19.83 2.40
CA SER A 66 -5.74 19.25 2.74
C SER A 66 -5.82 17.77 3.09
N VAL A 67 -7.02 17.26 3.41
CA VAL A 67 -7.27 15.87 3.77
C VAL A 67 -7.97 15.16 2.60
N ILE A 68 -7.25 14.27 1.94
CA ILE A 68 -7.75 13.48 0.81
C ILE A 68 -8.60 12.33 1.32
N ALA A 69 -8.10 11.60 2.32
CA ALA A 69 -8.77 10.46 2.91
C ALA A 69 -8.21 10.16 4.32
N ARG A 70 -8.93 9.35 5.08
CA ARG A 70 -8.48 8.79 6.36
C ARG A 70 -9.09 7.40 6.55
N GLY A 71 -8.43 6.57 7.33
CA GLY A 71 -8.88 5.21 7.60
C GLY A 71 -8.23 4.62 8.85
N GLY A 72 -8.53 3.36 9.12
CA GLY A 72 -8.14 2.71 10.36
C GLY A 72 -9.00 3.10 11.57
N ASP A 73 -8.72 2.44 12.70
CA ASP A 73 -9.62 2.43 13.84
C ASP A 73 -9.70 3.80 14.57
N GLY A 74 -10.90 4.22 14.97
CA GLY A 74 -11.13 5.54 15.57
C GLY A 74 -11.03 6.73 14.61
N GLN A 75 -10.92 6.51 13.29
CA GLN A 75 -10.87 7.58 12.28
C GLN A 75 -12.19 7.81 11.56
N SER A 76 -13.36 7.40 12.04
CA SER A 76 -14.65 7.67 11.37
C SER A 76 -15.39 8.92 11.87
N GLY A 77 -15.03 9.48 13.03
CA GLY A 77 -15.78 10.55 13.70
C GLY A 77 -15.33 12.00 13.44
N GLY A 78 -16.21 12.97 13.74
CA GLY A 78 -15.91 14.41 13.71
C GLY A 78 -16.10 15.07 12.34
N ARG A 79 -15.60 16.31 12.20
CA ARG A 79 -15.87 17.18 11.04
C ARG A 79 -15.48 16.56 9.70
N LEU A 80 -14.33 15.89 9.65
CA LEU A 80 -13.82 15.25 8.44
C LEU A 80 -14.15 13.76 8.35
N GLY A 81 -15.14 13.28 9.12
CA GLY A 81 -15.56 11.87 9.11
C GLY A 81 -16.06 11.40 7.74
N TYR A 82 -16.59 12.28 6.90
CA TYR A 82 -17.01 11.95 5.53
C TYR A 82 -15.84 11.62 4.58
N LYS A 83 -14.59 11.90 4.99
CA LYS A 83 -13.36 11.49 4.29
C LYS A 83 -12.87 10.11 4.72
N TYR A 84 -13.57 9.46 5.66
CA TYR A 84 -13.26 8.12 6.12
C TYR A 84 -13.51 7.09 5.01
N ARG A 85 -12.50 6.26 4.75
CA ARG A 85 -12.62 5.08 3.90
C ARG A 85 -12.77 3.87 4.79
N SER A 86 -13.89 3.18 4.62
CA SER A 86 -14.17 1.95 5.33
C SER A 86 -13.38 0.81 4.72
N GLU A 87 -12.70 0.04 5.57
CA GLU A 87 -12.02 -1.21 5.23
C GLU A 87 -12.82 -2.42 5.79
N ALA A 88 -14.11 -2.21 6.09
CA ALA A 88 -14.97 -3.24 6.68
C ALA A 88 -15.33 -4.38 5.71
N ASP A 89 -15.21 -4.13 4.40
CA ASP A 89 -15.45 -5.14 3.35
C ASP A 89 -14.22 -6.02 3.11
N ASP A 90 -13.08 -5.70 3.75
CA ASP A 90 -11.86 -6.51 3.66
C ASP A 90 -12.04 -7.82 4.44
N PRO A 91 -11.47 -8.94 3.95
CA PRO A 91 -11.50 -10.19 4.68
C PRO A 91 -10.75 -10.04 6.01
N VAL A 92 -11.46 -10.34 7.11
CA VAL A 92 -10.94 -10.28 8.48
C VAL A 92 -10.75 -11.69 9.03
N SER A 93 -9.55 -12.00 9.50
CA SER A 93 -9.28 -13.17 10.35
C SER A 93 -9.46 -12.79 11.82
N PRO A 94 -9.91 -13.72 12.69
CA PRO A 94 -10.14 -13.43 14.11
C PRO A 94 -8.86 -13.07 14.89
N GLU A 95 -7.68 -13.40 14.34
CA GLU A 95 -6.38 -13.06 14.92
C GLU A 95 -5.83 -11.70 14.45
N ASP A 96 -6.50 -11.05 13.49
CA ASP A 96 -6.00 -9.81 12.93
C ASP A 96 -6.16 -8.65 13.91
N LEU A 97 -5.09 -7.87 14.07
CA LEU A 97 -5.10 -6.64 14.84
C LEU A 97 -5.99 -5.57 14.17
N PRO A 98 -6.56 -4.63 14.96
CA PRO A 98 -7.22 -3.45 14.42
C PRO A 98 -6.28 -2.67 13.50
N ILE A 99 -6.82 -2.19 12.37
CA ILE A 99 -6.02 -1.45 11.39
C ILE A 99 -5.54 -0.14 12.02
N ALA A 100 -4.24 0.13 11.86
CA ALA A 100 -3.63 1.33 12.37
C ALA A 100 -4.23 2.56 11.69
N PRO A 101 -4.51 3.63 12.46
CA PRO A 101 -5.00 4.88 11.90
C PRO A 101 -4.04 5.46 10.88
N TRP A 102 -4.60 5.85 9.74
CA TRP A 102 -3.86 6.48 8.66
C TRP A 102 -4.63 7.67 8.09
N VAL A 103 -3.90 8.65 7.58
CA VAL A 103 -4.45 9.89 7.00
C VAL A 103 -3.66 10.25 5.75
N ALA A 104 -4.35 10.40 4.63
CA ALA A 104 -3.80 10.88 3.38
C ALA A 104 -3.99 12.40 3.28
N LEU A 105 -2.87 13.12 3.26
CA LEU A 105 -2.80 14.56 3.11
C LEU A 105 -2.37 14.92 1.69
N ASP A 106 -2.87 16.04 1.18
CA ASP A 106 -2.38 16.60 -0.07
C ASP A 106 -0.86 16.90 0.02
N TYR A 107 -0.13 16.65 -1.06
CA TYR A 107 1.33 16.82 -1.09
C TYR A 107 1.77 17.61 -2.32
N ASP A 108 2.20 18.83 -2.07
CA ASP A 108 2.72 19.77 -3.07
C ASP A 108 4.25 19.71 -3.23
N GLY A 109 4.93 18.80 -2.52
CA GLY A 109 6.40 18.72 -2.51
C GLY A 109 7.10 19.72 -1.58
N SER A 110 6.35 20.57 -0.87
CA SER A 110 6.93 21.63 -0.05
C SER A 110 7.48 21.12 1.29
N ALA A 111 8.42 21.89 1.86
CA ALA A 111 8.90 21.65 3.21
C ALA A 111 7.81 21.92 4.27
N ASP A 112 6.88 22.82 3.99
CA ASP A 112 5.78 23.18 4.89
C ASP A 112 4.78 22.04 5.03
N ALA A 113 4.43 21.37 3.91
CA ALA A 113 3.60 20.17 3.93
C ALA A 113 4.22 19.07 4.81
N ARG A 114 5.54 18.84 4.65
CA ARG A 114 6.27 17.89 5.52
C ARG A 114 6.28 18.31 6.98
N ALA A 115 6.46 19.60 7.25
CA ALA A 115 6.47 20.14 8.61
C ALA A 115 5.10 20.00 9.29
N GLU A 116 4.01 20.09 8.51
CA GLU A 116 2.65 19.88 9.01
C GLU A 116 2.39 18.40 9.33
N ALA A 117 2.80 17.47 8.47
CA ALA A 117 2.71 16.04 8.77
C ALA A 117 3.53 15.66 10.02
N ASP A 118 4.72 16.24 10.16
CA ASP A 118 5.56 16.10 11.36
C ASP A 118 4.89 16.71 12.61
N ARG A 119 4.22 17.87 12.47
CA ARG A 119 3.43 18.51 13.53
C ARG A 119 2.33 17.58 14.04
N LEU A 120 1.62 16.89 13.16
CA LEU A 120 0.57 15.93 13.54
C LEU A 120 1.14 14.79 14.38
N LEU A 121 2.28 14.22 13.99
CA LEU A 121 2.93 13.19 14.79
C LEU A 121 3.42 13.73 16.14
N ARG A 122 3.90 14.99 16.19
CA ARG A 122 4.33 15.69 17.42
C ARG A 122 3.20 16.00 18.39
N SER A 123 1.97 16.12 17.91
CA SER A 123 0.80 16.22 18.77
C SER A 123 0.36 14.86 19.32
N VAL A 124 0.66 13.76 18.63
CA VAL A 124 0.27 12.40 19.08
C VAL A 124 1.20 11.90 20.19
N ASP A 125 2.52 12.07 20.05
CA ASP A 125 3.53 11.73 21.07
C ASP A 125 3.72 12.80 22.15
N LEU A 126 2.97 13.90 22.07
CA LEU A 126 3.00 15.03 23.00
C LEU A 126 4.36 15.74 23.13
N SER A 127 5.34 15.45 22.26
CA SER A 127 6.69 16.03 22.31
C SER A 127 6.72 17.55 22.10
N SER A 128 5.70 18.10 21.43
CA SER A 128 5.54 19.54 21.23
C SER A 128 4.55 20.20 22.21
N THR A 129 3.95 19.42 23.12
CA THR A 129 2.92 19.93 24.03
C THR A 129 3.59 20.64 25.20
N PRO A 130 3.32 21.94 25.43
CA PRO A 130 3.86 22.63 26.59
C PRO A 130 3.30 22.01 27.87
N LEU A 131 4.16 21.86 28.88
CA LEU A 131 3.73 21.36 30.18
C LEU A 131 2.74 22.35 30.80
N LEU A 132 1.60 21.84 31.26
CA LEU A 132 0.61 22.60 32.00
C LEU A 132 1.10 22.76 33.44
N GLY A 133 1.84 23.83 33.70
CA GLY A 133 2.36 24.18 35.02
C GLY A 133 3.78 23.67 35.30
N ARG A 134 4.13 23.59 36.58
CA ARG A 134 5.46 23.11 37.00
C ARG A 134 5.47 21.59 37.01
N PRO A 135 6.47 20.93 36.39
CA PRO A 135 6.59 19.48 36.44
C PRO A 135 6.71 19.04 37.90
N ALA A 136 5.84 18.11 38.30
CA ALA A 136 5.84 17.52 39.63
C ALA A 136 5.48 16.03 39.50
N GLY A 137 6.22 15.18 40.20
CA GLY A 137 6.05 13.73 40.14
C GLY A 137 7.13 13.04 39.29
N PRO A 138 6.99 11.71 39.08
CA PRO A 138 7.89 10.96 38.22
C PRO A 138 7.77 11.43 36.77
N ASP A 139 8.84 11.28 35.99
CA ASP A 139 8.85 11.59 34.56
C ASP A 139 7.93 10.62 33.81
N TYR A 140 6.67 11.03 33.61
CA TYR A 140 5.70 10.24 32.87
C TYR A 140 6.09 10.17 31.40
N ARG A 141 6.36 8.95 30.91
CA ARG A 141 6.51 8.64 29.50
C ARG A 141 5.27 7.89 29.00
N LEU A 142 4.91 8.10 27.74
CA LEU A 142 3.88 7.32 27.08
C LEU A 142 4.31 5.85 27.06
N HIS A 143 3.44 4.95 27.50
CA HIS A 143 3.77 3.53 27.68
C HIS A 143 4.09 2.81 26.35
N TRP A 144 3.62 3.36 25.23
CA TRP A 144 3.80 2.83 23.90
C TRP A 144 4.94 3.50 23.12
N LEU A 145 5.66 4.46 23.72
CA LEU A 145 6.66 5.28 23.03
C LEU A 145 7.79 4.45 22.43
N ASP A 146 8.11 3.32 23.05
CA ASP A 146 9.17 2.41 22.62
C ASP A 146 8.69 1.41 21.53
N ASP A 147 7.39 1.35 21.21
CA ASP A 147 6.81 0.47 20.17
C ASP A 147 6.52 1.24 18.87
N SER A 148 7.59 1.72 18.24
CA SER A 148 7.55 2.55 17.03
C SER A 148 7.46 1.75 15.72
N ARG A 149 7.08 0.47 15.77
CA ARG A 149 6.87 -0.34 14.55
C ARG A 149 5.73 0.26 13.74
N PRO A 150 5.75 0.22 12.39
CA PRO A 150 4.59 0.60 11.61
C PRO A 150 3.36 -0.17 12.10
N GLY A 151 2.24 0.53 12.33
CA GLY A 151 1.04 -0.10 12.84
C GLY A 151 0.45 -1.13 11.86
N ALA A 152 -0.46 -1.96 12.36
CA ALA A 152 -1.08 -3.02 11.57
C ALA A 152 -1.73 -2.47 10.30
N TRP A 153 -1.45 -3.11 9.17
CA TRP A 153 -1.95 -2.74 7.85
C TRP A 153 -2.48 -3.97 7.13
N ARG A 154 -3.35 -3.75 6.13
CA ARG A 154 -3.93 -4.82 5.30
C ARG A 154 -3.70 -4.49 3.83
N VAL A 155 -3.38 -5.52 3.05
CA VAL A 155 -3.30 -5.44 1.59
C VAL A 155 -4.52 -6.15 1.04
N TRP A 156 -5.58 -5.38 0.82
CA TRP A 156 -6.77 -5.81 0.12
C TRP A 156 -7.27 -4.70 -0.83
N PRO A 157 -7.76 -5.03 -2.04
CA PRO A 157 -7.55 -6.29 -2.76
C PRO A 157 -6.06 -6.64 -2.90
N ALA A 158 -5.74 -7.91 -3.13
CA ALA A 158 -4.37 -8.34 -3.33
C ALA A 158 -3.65 -7.46 -4.36
N SER A 159 -2.38 -7.13 -4.12
CA SER A 159 -1.57 -6.21 -4.93
C SER A 159 -1.31 -6.67 -6.37
N PHE A 160 -1.86 -7.82 -6.78
CA PHE A 160 -1.66 -8.43 -8.08
C PHE A 160 -2.95 -8.46 -8.89
N PRO A 161 -2.91 -8.15 -10.20
CA PRO A 161 -1.82 -7.57 -10.99
C PRO A 161 -2.07 -6.07 -11.17
N GLY A 162 -1.50 -5.19 -10.35
CA GLY A 162 -1.95 -3.79 -10.44
C GLY A 162 -1.17 -2.73 -9.71
N ARG A 163 0.09 -2.94 -9.31
CA ARG A 163 0.94 -1.76 -9.06
C ARG A 163 1.27 -1.15 -10.41
N HIS A 164 0.40 -0.26 -10.87
CA HIS A 164 0.72 0.62 -11.97
C HIS A 164 1.67 1.69 -11.45
N ASP A 165 2.92 1.28 -11.25
CA ASP A 165 4.00 2.26 -11.15
C ASP A 165 3.84 3.17 -12.34
N ARG A 166 3.90 4.48 -12.09
CA ARG A 166 3.98 5.49 -13.15
C ARG A 166 5.30 5.30 -13.87
N ALA A 167 5.39 4.26 -14.69
CA ALA A 167 6.24 4.21 -15.84
C ALA A 167 5.75 5.37 -16.71
N GLY A 168 6.23 6.57 -16.41
CA GLY A 168 5.85 7.75 -17.15
C GLY A 168 6.13 7.50 -18.62
N TRP A 169 5.49 8.25 -19.50
CA TRP A 169 5.84 8.19 -20.92
C TRP A 169 7.31 8.60 -21.14
N VAL A 170 7.97 9.21 -20.14
CA VAL A 170 9.36 9.66 -20.17
C VAL A 170 10.35 8.57 -20.58
N PRO A 171 10.51 7.41 -19.90
CA PRO A 171 11.39 6.33 -20.36
C PRO A 171 11.10 5.86 -21.79
N LEU A 172 9.83 5.80 -22.19
CA LEU A 172 9.45 5.43 -23.55
C LEU A 172 9.86 6.51 -24.56
N ALA A 173 9.64 7.79 -24.25
CA ALA A 173 10.07 8.92 -25.08
C ALA A 173 11.60 9.06 -25.14
N VAL A 174 12.30 8.78 -24.03
CA VAL A 174 13.76 8.76 -23.94
C VAL A 174 14.32 7.60 -24.77
N SER A 175 13.78 6.40 -24.63
CA SER A 175 14.16 5.22 -25.43
C SER A 175 13.91 5.46 -26.93
N TRP A 176 12.76 6.04 -27.27
CA TRP A 176 12.45 6.42 -28.65
C TRP A 176 13.40 7.48 -29.20
N SER A 177 13.70 8.52 -28.42
CA SER A 177 14.66 9.57 -28.80
C SER A 177 16.08 9.02 -28.97
N LEU A 178 16.51 8.11 -28.10
CA LEU A 178 17.80 7.42 -28.22
C LEU A 178 17.86 6.60 -29.52
N THR A 179 16.77 5.92 -29.88
CA THR A 179 16.66 5.15 -31.12
C THR A 179 16.77 6.05 -32.36
N VAL A 180 16.06 7.18 -32.37
CA VAL A 180 16.14 8.17 -33.47
C VAL A 180 17.56 8.75 -33.58
N LEU A 181 18.20 9.08 -32.45
CA LEU A 181 19.57 9.59 -32.41
C LEU A 181 20.58 8.56 -32.96
N LEU A 182 20.48 7.29 -32.55
CA LEU A 182 21.33 6.21 -33.07
C LEU A 182 21.11 5.99 -34.57
N CYS A 183 19.87 6.04 -35.04
CA CYS A 183 19.55 5.90 -36.46
C CYS A 183 20.13 7.07 -37.29
N GLY A 184 20.02 8.30 -36.77
CA GLY A 184 20.64 9.49 -37.37
C GLY A 184 22.16 9.40 -37.44
N LEU A 185 22.80 8.92 -36.35
CA LEU A 185 24.25 8.69 -36.32
C LEU A 185 24.68 7.63 -37.34
N ALA A 186 23.94 6.54 -37.48
CA ALA A 186 24.22 5.49 -38.46
C ALA A 186 24.12 6.01 -39.90
N LEU A 187 23.10 6.81 -40.21
CA LEU A 187 22.95 7.44 -41.53
C LEU A 187 24.09 8.43 -41.82
N LEU A 188 24.50 9.23 -40.83
CA LEU A 188 25.62 10.15 -40.98
C LEU A 188 26.93 9.42 -41.26
N ILE A 189 27.20 8.32 -40.54
CA ILE A 189 28.35 7.46 -40.80
C ILE A 189 28.28 6.88 -42.21
N ALA A 190 27.12 6.37 -42.64
CA ALA A 190 26.95 5.82 -43.98
C ALA A 190 27.22 6.86 -45.07
N VAL A 191 26.69 8.09 -44.93
CA VAL A 191 26.95 9.19 -45.87
C VAL A 191 28.44 9.54 -45.93
N LEU A 192 29.13 9.64 -44.79
CA LEU A 192 30.58 9.88 -44.77
C LEU A 192 31.37 8.75 -45.45
N LEU A 193 30.91 7.51 -45.32
CA LEU A 193 31.52 6.34 -45.95
C LEU A 193 31.33 6.37 -47.47
N PHE A 194 30.12 6.67 -47.95
CA PHE A 194 29.81 6.75 -49.39
C PHE A 194 30.41 7.98 -50.08
N GLN A 195 30.62 9.09 -49.37
CA GLN A 195 31.36 10.24 -49.91
C GLN A 195 32.84 9.92 -50.19
N ASN A 196 33.42 8.94 -49.49
CA ASN A 196 34.83 8.55 -49.63
C ASN A 196 35.07 7.39 -50.62
N SER A 197 34.03 6.85 -51.25
CA SER A 197 34.17 5.73 -52.19
C SER A 197 34.47 6.23 -53.61
N PRO A 198 35.62 5.87 -54.23
CA PRO A 198 35.89 6.21 -55.62
C PRO A 198 34.90 5.48 -56.57
N PRO A 199 34.47 6.10 -57.68
CA PRO A 199 33.52 5.49 -58.60
C PRO A 199 34.11 4.20 -59.19
N GLU A 200 33.41 3.09 -59.02
CA GLU A 200 33.75 1.86 -59.75
C GLU A 200 33.53 2.07 -61.24
N SER A 201 34.61 1.89 -62.01
CA SER A 201 34.57 1.83 -63.46
C SER A 201 33.74 0.61 -63.91
N PRO A 202 32.70 0.77 -64.74
CA PRO A 202 31.89 -0.36 -65.18
C PRO A 202 32.75 -1.37 -65.94
N GLN A 203 32.66 -2.64 -65.54
CA GLN A 203 33.26 -3.75 -66.30
C GLN A 203 32.60 -3.86 -67.69
N PRO A 204 33.37 -4.06 -68.76
CA PRO A 204 32.82 -4.14 -70.11
C PRO A 204 31.91 -5.37 -70.26
N PRO A 205 30.81 -5.27 -71.03
CA PRO A 205 29.88 -6.37 -71.22
C PRO A 205 30.58 -7.56 -71.91
N VAL A 206 30.47 -8.74 -71.30
CA VAL A 206 30.84 -9.99 -71.95
C VAL A 206 29.90 -10.25 -73.14
N PRO A 207 30.42 -10.55 -74.34
CA PRO A 207 29.58 -10.84 -75.49
C PRO A 207 28.81 -12.14 -75.28
N THR A 208 27.50 -12.05 -75.47
CA THR A 208 26.58 -13.17 -75.58
C THR A 208 26.89 -13.94 -76.86
N ASN A 209 27.54 -15.10 -76.75
CA ASN A 209 27.45 -16.11 -77.79
C ASN A 209 26.29 -17.04 -77.47
N GLN A 210 25.19 -16.83 -78.19
CA GLN A 210 24.15 -17.84 -78.36
C GLN A 210 24.75 -19.03 -79.12
N SER A 211 24.53 -20.23 -78.61
CA SER A 211 24.36 -21.44 -79.42
C SER A 211 23.48 -22.42 -78.66
N ALA A 212 22.25 -22.53 -79.10
CA ALA A 212 21.40 -23.68 -78.84
C ALA A 212 22.00 -24.92 -79.52
N SER A 213 21.89 -26.09 -78.89
CA SER A 213 21.38 -27.35 -79.45
C SER A 213 21.85 -28.56 -78.61
N ASP A 214 20.86 -29.32 -78.15
CA ASP A 214 20.75 -30.78 -78.06
C ASP A 214 21.92 -31.67 -77.61
N GLY A 215 21.62 -32.58 -76.65
CA GLY A 215 22.28 -33.90 -76.62
C GLY A 215 22.44 -34.61 -75.26
N GLY A 216 21.35 -35.22 -74.75
CA GLY A 216 21.27 -36.66 -74.37
C GLY A 216 22.12 -37.30 -73.24
N GLY A 217 21.40 -37.94 -72.30
CA GLY A 217 21.74 -39.21 -71.60
C GLY A 217 22.47 -39.10 -70.24
N THR A 218 22.16 -39.80 -69.14
CA THR A 218 21.23 -40.90 -68.80
C THR A 218 21.20 -41.02 -67.25
N PRO A 219 20.10 -41.49 -66.61
CA PRO A 219 20.04 -41.77 -65.17
C PRO A 219 20.21 -43.28 -64.86
N SER A 220 20.71 -43.62 -63.68
CA SER A 220 20.64 -44.98 -63.08
C SER A 220 20.70 -44.79 -61.56
N ASP A 221 19.72 -45.11 -60.72
CA ASP A 221 18.79 -46.24 -60.50
C ASP A 221 19.22 -47.05 -59.26
N SER A 222 18.33 -47.12 -58.26
CA SER A 222 18.10 -48.27 -57.37
C SER A 222 17.09 -47.92 -56.25
N SER A 223 15.86 -48.40 -56.45
CA SER A 223 14.98 -48.90 -55.37
C SER A 223 14.92 -50.43 -55.48
N PRO A 224 14.54 -51.18 -54.44
CA PRO A 224 13.09 -51.46 -54.26
C PRO A 224 12.60 -51.52 -52.81
N GLU A 225 11.27 -51.29 -52.71
CA GLU A 225 10.23 -51.92 -51.85
C GLU A 225 10.59 -52.41 -50.44
N GLY A 226 9.82 -52.21 -49.38
CA GLY A 226 8.41 -51.84 -49.19
C GLY A 226 7.99 -52.36 -47.81
N GLY A 227 6.93 -51.80 -47.20
CA GLY A 227 6.25 -52.46 -46.08
C GLY A 227 5.78 -51.59 -44.91
N GLU A 228 4.48 -51.28 -44.93
CA GLU A 228 3.48 -51.45 -43.85
C GLU A 228 3.58 -50.78 -42.45
N SER A 229 2.64 -49.83 -42.25
CA SER A 229 1.62 -49.73 -41.19
C SER A 229 1.94 -50.03 -39.71
N SER A 230 1.71 -49.03 -38.84
CA SER A 230 0.98 -49.06 -37.55
C SER A 230 1.08 -47.66 -36.92
N GLY A 231 0.07 -46.92 -36.46
CA GLY A 231 -1.22 -47.31 -35.90
C GLY A 231 -1.05 -47.72 -34.44
N SER A 232 -1.24 -46.81 -33.48
CA SER A 232 -2.01 -47.05 -32.24
C SER A 232 -1.94 -45.90 -31.22
N GLU A 233 -3.12 -45.68 -30.65
CA GLU A 233 -3.48 -44.80 -29.56
C GLU A 233 -3.25 -45.47 -28.19
N SER A 234 -3.40 -44.67 -27.12
CA SER A 234 -3.75 -45.03 -25.73
C SER A 234 -2.69 -45.67 -24.81
N ALA A 235 -2.50 -45.08 -23.62
CA ALA A 235 -3.09 -45.56 -22.36
C ALA A 235 -2.38 -44.97 -21.11
N SER A 236 -3.19 -44.57 -20.12
CA SER A 236 -2.77 -44.36 -18.71
C SER A 236 -2.15 -45.61 -18.10
N PRO A 237 -1.44 -45.44 -16.97
CA PRO A 237 -1.63 -46.35 -15.84
C PRO A 237 -1.97 -45.61 -14.53
N GLU A 238 -2.74 -46.32 -13.73
CA GLU A 238 -3.24 -46.00 -12.40
C GLU A 238 -2.19 -46.14 -11.27
N ASP A 239 -2.46 -45.40 -10.21
CA ASP A 239 -2.48 -45.79 -8.78
C ASP A 239 -1.38 -46.70 -8.19
N THR A 240 -0.70 -46.19 -7.16
CA THR A 240 -0.08 -47.00 -6.10
C THR A 240 -0.26 -46.31 -4.76
N GLY A 241 -1.12 -46.90 -3.92
CA GLY A 241 -1.21 -46.61 -2.49
C GLY A 241 0.00 -47.15 -1.72
N SER A 242 0.22 -46.60 -0.52
CA SER A 242 0.96 -47.26 0.56
C SER A 242 0.52 -46.70 1.92
N GLU A 243 0.18 -47.64 2.80
CA GLU A 243 -0.33 -47.50 4.16
C GLU A 243 0.79 -47.44 5.22
N SER A 244 0.55 -46.71 6.31
CA SER A 244 1.06 -46.91 7.69
C SER A 244 0.80 -45.62 8.48
N GLY A 245 0.29 -45.55 9.70
CA GLY A 245 -0.02 -46.52 10.76
C GLY A 245 -0.13 -45.69 12.05
N SER A 246 -1.19 -45.91 12.85
CA SER A 246 -1.51 -45.21 14.11
C SER A 246 -0.50 -45.54 15.24
N PRO A 247 -0.44 -44.79 16.37
CA PRO A 247 -1.37 -45.11 17.47
C PRO A 247 -1.87 -43.91 18.33
N GLU A 248 -3.06 -44.13 18.93
CA GLU A 248 -3.61 -43.46 20.13
C GLU A 248 -2.78 -43.71 21.40
N PRO A 249 -3.07 -42.94 22.47
CA PRO A 249 -3.42 -43.61 23.73
C PRO A 249 -4.73 -43.11 24.39
N SER A 250 -5.51 -44.05 24.93
CA SER A 250 -6.70 -43.86 25.76
C SER A 250 -6.39 -43.45 27.22
N GLY A 251 -7.23 -42.55 27.76
CA GLY A 251 -8.10 -42.80 28.91
C GLY A 251 -7.56 -42.64 30.34
N THR A 252 -8.21 -41.76 31.13
CA THR A 252 -8.70 -42.13 32.48
C THR A 252 -9.90 -41.27 32.87
N GLU A 253 -11.02 -41.92 33.18
CA GLU A 253 -12.20 -41.36 33.82
C GLU A 253 -12.03 -41.29 35.33
N ALA A 254 -12.62 -40.27 35.98
CA ALA A 254 -13.10 -40.37 37.34
C ALA A 254 -14.39 -39.53 37.48
N SER A 255 -15.48 -40.24 37.75
CA SER A 255 -16.83 -39.72 37.97
C SER A 255 -17.00 -39.20 39.41
N SER A 256 -17.85 -38.18 39.60
CA SER A 256 -18.57 -37.90 40.85
C SER A 256 -19.77 -37.01 40.52
N GLU A 257 -20.97 -37.55 40.71
CA GLU A 257 -22.27 -36.88 40.61
C GLU A 257 -22.60 -36.02 41.83
N GLU A 258 -23.53 -35.08 41.59
CA GLU A 258 -24.72 -34.74 42.38
C GLU A 258 -24.82 -33.36 43.09
N THR A 259 -26.03 -32.80 42.92
CA THR A 259 -26.78 -31.78 43.70
C THR A 259 -26.68 -30.27 43.38
N THR A 260 -27.77 -29.78 42.77
CA THR A 260 -28.37 -28.43 42.64
C THR A 260 -28.65 -27.74 44.02
N PRO A 261 -29.29 -26.55 44.14
CA PRO A 261 -29.49 -25.38 43.23
C PRO A 261 -29.25 -24.00 43.91
N GLY A 262 -29.21 -22.92 43.10
CA GLY A 262 -29.76 -21.62 43.52
C GLY A 262 -28.85 -20.39 43.46
N ASN A 263 -29.53 -19.24 43.34
CA ASN A 263 -29.11 -17.88 43.68
C ASN A 263 -28.69 -16.95 42.52
N ASP A 264 -29.71 -16.29 41.96
CA ASP A 264 -29.92 -14.83 42.02
C ASP A 264 -28.78 -13.87 41.65
N GLY A 265 -29.12 -12.95 40.74
CA GLY A 265 -28.69 -11.56 40.87
C GLY A 265 -27.87 -11.00 39.71
N SER A 266 -28.55 -10.53 38.67
CA SER A 266 -28.04 -9.48 37.79
C SER A 266 -27.77 -8.19 38.58
N PRO A 267 -26.59 -7.56 38.50
CA PRO A 267 -26.47 -6.15 38.83
C PRO A 267 -26.48 -5.32 37.54
N SER A 268 -27.65 -4.73 37.25
CA SER A 268 -27.74 -3.53 36.41
C SER A 268 -26.98 -2.42 37.14
N LYS A 269 -25.94 -1.84 36.51
CA LYS A 269 -25.27 -0.63 36.97
C LYS A 269 -25.82 0.56 36.19
N ASP A 270 -26.91 1.13 36.69
CA ASP A 270 -27.25 2.52 36.42
C ASP A 270 -26.50 3.43 37.42
N PRO A 271 -25.68 4.39 36.98
CA PRO A 271 -25.13 5.40 37.87
C PRO A 271 -26.20 6.47 38.14
N SER A 272 -26.83 6.40 39.32
CA SER A 272 -27.69 7.46 39.84
C SER A 272 -26.83 8.59 40.43
N MET A 273 -27.22 9.81 40.07
CA MET A 273 -26.50 11.07 40.22
C MET A 273 -26.21 11.46 41.67
N GLY A 274 -25.00 11.98 41.86
CA GLY A 274 -24.52 12.56 43.11
C GLY A 274 -25.35 13.76 43.58
N THR A 275 -25.40 13.86 44.89
CA THR A 275 -26.04 14.88 45.70
C THR A 275 -25.53 16.29 45.39
N ALA A 276 -26.47 17.24 45.47
CA ALA A 276 -26.28 18.66 45.22
C ALA A 276 -25.23 19.28 46.16
N GLY A 277 -24.12 19.74 45.57
CA GLY A 277 -23.20 20.68 46.19
C GLY A 277 -23.69 22.11 45.97
N THR A 278 -23.95 22.81 47.07
CA THR A 278 -24.27 24.23 47.10
C THR A 278 -23.01 25.02 46.74
N GLY A 279 -23.00 25.65 45.55
CA GLY A 279 -21.91 26.49 45.06
C GLY A 279 -22.46 27.82 44.58
N GLU A 280 -22.03 28.88 45.25
CA GLU A 280 -22.40 30.28 45.08
C GLU A 280 -22.02 30.80 43.69
N ALA A 281 -23.02 31.19 42.88
CA ALA A 281 -22.80 31.84 41.59
C ALA A 281 -22.71 33.36 41.80
N THR A 282 -21.51 33.90 41.63
CA THR A 282 -21.28 35.35 41.53
C THR A 282 -21.73 35.84 40.15
N ASP A 283 -22.88 36.51 40.12
CA ASP A 283 -23.47 37.09 38.92
C ASP A 283 -22.65 38.32 38.48
N THR A 284 -21.97 38.23 37.33
CA THR A 284 -21.29 39.38 36.72
C THR A 284 -22.04 39.78 35.46
N GLN A 285 -23.00 40.68 35.63
CA GLN A 285 -23.81 41.26 34.57
C GLN A 285 -23.04 42.37 33.83
N PRO A 286 -22.93 42.36 32.48
CA PRO A 286 -22.48 43.52 31.72
C PRO A 286 -23.66 44.49 31.43
N PRO A 287 -23.43 45.81 31.34
CA PRO A 287 -24.49 46.80 31.17
C PRO A 287 -25.01 46.85 29.72
N PRO A 288 -26.29 47.21 29.49
CA PRO A 288 -26.84 47.34 28.13
C PRO A 288 -26.38 48.63 27.44
N THR A 289 -26.05 48.50 26.16
CA THR A 289 -25.73 49.61 25.25
C THR A 289 -27.01 50.28 24.73
N ASP A 290 -27.18 51.56 25.04
CA ASP A 290 -28.20 52.43 24.44
C ASP A 290 -27.85 52.71 22.96
N ASN A 291 -28.69 52.25 22.03
CA ASN A 291 -28.60 52.60 20.62
C ASN A 291 -29.62 53.69 20.29
N THR A 292 -29.16 54.95 20.29
CA THR A 292 -29.86 56.04 19.61
C THR A 292 -29.50 55.99 18.12
N ARG A 293 -30.49 55.80 17.25
CA ARG A 293 -30.41 56.22 15.85
C ARG A 293 -31.56 57.16 15.50
N LEU A 294 -31.15 58.27 14.89
CA LEU A 294 -31.92 59.21 14.07
C LEU A 294 -32.70 58.50 12.97
#